data_AF-A0A399PAL8-F1
#
_entry.id   AF-A0A399PAL8-F1
#
_cell.length_a   1.000
_cell.length_b   1.000
_cell.length_c   1.000
_cell.angle_alpha   90.00
_cell.angle_beta   90.00
_cell.angle_gamma   90.00
#
_symmetry.space_group_name_H-M   'P 1'
#
loop_
_entity.id
_entity.type
_entity.pdbx_description
1 polymer ?
#
loop_
_entity_poly.entity_id
_entity_poly.type
_entity_poly.pdbx_seq_one_letter_code
_entity_poly.pdbx_strand_id
1 'polypeptide(L)'
;RTLALCAPEVPCGAAAAQAFQEAGVTPQPDSLEQDVRAALTRVELGEVDAAVVYETDVRVAGDRVEGVPLPDEVNVTTDCVVAPLAGSASPALAAAFADYVAGDDARAVFQAAGFRAP
;
A
#
# COMPACT_ATOMS: atom_id res chain seq x y z
N ARG A 1 10.07 3.19 -21.72
CA ARG A 1 9.13 3.43 -20.62
C ARG A 1 9.83 2.98 -19.35
N THR A 2 9.90 3.80 -18.31
CA THR A 2 10.62 3.50 -17.06
C THR A 2 9.67 3.12 -15.93
N LEU A 3 10.10 2.21 -15.06
CA LEU A 3 9.30 1.61 -14.00
C LEU A 3 10.03 1.69 -12.65
N ALA A 4 9.38 2.24 -11.64
CA ALA A 4 9.79 2.07 -10.25
C ALA A 4 8.98 0.97 -9.58
N LEU A 5 9.64 0.09 -8.83
CA LEU A 5 9.00 -0.81 -7.89
C LEU A 5 9.54 -0.57 -6.49
N CYS A 6 8.81 -0.97 -5.47
CA CYS A 6 9.41 -1.09 -4.14
C CYS A 6 10.43 -2.23 -4.10
N ALA A 7 11.43 -2.11 -3.24
CA ALA A 7 12.33 -3.22 -2.91
C ALA A 7 11.54 -4.43 -2.37
N PRO A 8 11.90 -5.67 -2.74
CA PRO A 8 11.11 -6.86 -2.39
C PRO A 8 11.03 -7.13 -0.87
N GLU A 9 11.89 -6.52 -0.08
CA GLU A 9 11.94 -6.65 1.38
C GLU A 9 10.85 -5.83 2.10
N VAL A 10 10.19 -4.88 1.41
CA VAL A 10 9.10 -4.07 1.99
C VAL A 10 7.74 -4.51 1.46
N PRO A 11 6.63 -4.27 2.20
CA PRO A 11 5.32 -4.83 1.88
C PRO A 11 4.83 -4.56 0.44
N CYS A 12 4.98 -3.32 -0.06
CA CYS A 12 4.56 -2.99 -1.43
C CYS A 12 5.39 -3.74 -2.50
N GLY A 13 6.66 -4.04 -2.21
CA GLY A 13 7.52 -4.78 -3.13
C GLY A 13 7.18 -6.26 -3.16
N ALA A 14 6.89 -6.84 -1.99
CA ALA A 14 6.39 -8.20 -1.88
C ALA A 14 5.04 -8.38 -2.61
N ALA A 15 4.10 -7.46 -2.40
CA ALA A 15 2.80 -7.46 -3.09
C ALA A 15 2.96 -7.31 -4.61
N ALA A 16 3.79 -6.38 -5.07
CA ALA A 16 4.07 -6.20 -6.50
C ALA A 16 4.72 -7.46 -7.10
N ALA A 17 5.69 -8.07 -6.41
CA ALA A 17 6.34 -9.29 -6.87
C ALA A 17 5.34 -10.45 -7.03
N GLN A 18 4.41 -10.61 -6.08
CA GLN A 18 3.33 -11.59 -6.16
C GLN A 18 2.40 -11.30 -7.35
N ALA A 19 1.96 -10.04 -7.52
CA ALA A 19 1.09 -9.66 -8.64
C ALA A 19 1.74 -9.96 -10.00
N PHE A 20 3.03 -9.65 -10.16
CA PHE A 20 3.77 -9.98 -11.38
C PHE A 20 3.92 -11.49 -11.60
N GLN A 21 4.14 -12.25 -10.53
CA GLN A 21 4.20 -13.71 -10.58
C GLN A 21 2.86 -14.30 -11.04
N GLU A 22 1.75 -13.85 -10.48
CA GLU A 22 0.39 -14.27 -10.86
C GLU A 22 0.06 -13.89 -12.30
N ALA A 23 0.54 -12.73 -12.75
CA ALA A 23 0.42 -12.29 -14.15
C ALA A 23 1.34 -13.06 -15.13
N GLY A 24 2.30 -13.85 -14.63
CA GLY A 24 3.31 -14.52 -15.47
C GLY A 24 4.25 -13.53 -16.18
N VAL A 25 4.45 -12.35 -15.59
CA VAL A 25 5.28 -11.26 -16.14
C VAL A 25 6.54 -11.11 -15.31
N THR A 26 7.71 -11.09 -15.95
CA THR A 26 8.97 -10.74 -15.26
C THR A 26 9.21 -9.24 -15.41
N PRO A 27 9.07 -8.44 -14.33
CA PRO A 27 9.31 -7.00 -14.40
C PRO A 27 10.80 -6.71 -14.56
N GLN A 28 11.12 -5.59 -15.21
CA GLN A 28 12.47 -5.03 -15.28
C GLN A 28 12.41 -3.60 -14.73
N PRO A 29 12.39 -3.41 -13.40
CA PRO A 29 12.34 -2.09 -12.81
C PRO A 29 13.64 -1.33 -13.06
N ASP A 30 13.53 -0.06 -13.39
CA ASP A 30 14.67 0.87 -13.50
C ASP A 30 15.13 1.33 -12.11
N SER A 31 14.26 1.26 -11.11
CA SER A 31 14.60 1.56 -9.72
C SER A 31 13.82 0.72 -8.71
N LEU A 32 14.46 0.48 -7.57
CA LEU A 32 13.88 -0.16 -6.39
C LEU A 32 13.84 0.84 -5.24
N GLU A 33 12.64 1.21 -4.81
CA GLU A 33 12.42 2.21 -3.77
C GLU A 33 12.24 1.59 -2.39
N GLN A 34 12.65 2.33 -1.36
CA GLN A 34 12.58 1.87 0.03
C GLN A 34 11.16 1.78 0.58
N ASP A 35 10.19 2.47 -0.02
CA ASP A 35 8.79 2.43 0.36
C ASP A 35 7.88 2.90 -0.79
N VAL A 36 6.58 2.71 -0.61
CA VAL A 36 5.57 3.03 -1.64
C VAL A 36 5.46 4.53 -1.92
N ARG A 37 5.76 5.38 -0.94
CA ARG A 37 5.71 6.85 -1.11
C ARG A 37 6.86 7.33 -1.97
N ALA A 38 8.05 6.76 -1.79
CA ALA A 38 9.20 7.01 -2.65
C ALA A 38 8.91 6.59 -4.11
N ALA A 39 8.30 5.42 -4.32
CA ALA A 39 7.89 4.97 -5.66
C ALA A 39 6.86 5.90 -6.30
N LEU A 40 5.81 6.28 -5.56
CA LEU A 40 4.81 7.25 -6.01
C LEU A 40 5.43 8.61 -6.37
N THR A 41 6.33 9.12 -5.52
CA THR A 41 6.97 10.43 -5.71
C THR A 41 7.73 10.49 -7.03
N ARG A 42 8.37 9.40 -7.46
CA ARG A 42 9.06 9.36 -8.76
C ARG A 42 8.11 9.52 -9.94
N VAL A 43 6.89 8.97 -9.85
CA VAL A 43 5.86 9.17 -10.87
C VAL A 43 5.38 10.62 -10.85
N GLU A 44 5.08 11.16 -9.66
CA GLU A 44 4.62 12.56 -9.50
C GLU A 44 5.65 13.57 -10.05
N LEU A 45 6.95 13.29 -9.91
CA LEU A 45 8.03 14.13 -10.44
C LEU A 45 8.36 13.86 -11.91
N GLY A 46 7.73 12.86 -12.54
CA GLY A 46 8.02 12.46 -13.92
C GLY A 46 9.39 11.81 -14.12
N GLU A 47 10.01 11.31 -13.06
CA GLU A 47 11.28 10.58 -13.11
C GLU A 47 11.11 9.17 -13.66
N VAL A 48 9.92 8.57 -13.45
CA VAL A 48 9.52 7.30 -14.04
C VAL A 48 8.15 7.39 -14.70
N ASP A 49 7.90 6.56 -15.71
CA ASP A 49 6.60 6.52 -16.40
C ASP A 49 5.51 5.80 -15.59
N ALA A 50 5.89 4.86 -14.72
CA ALA A 50 4.95 4.09 -13.91
C ALA A 50 5.56 3.59 -12.59
N ALA A 51 4.69 3.32 -11.61
CA ALA A 51 5.03 2.60 -10.39
C ALA A 51 3.87 1.69 -9.95
N VAL A 52 4.17 0.61 -9.24
CA VAL A 52 3.16 -0.22 -8.57
C VAL A 52 3.01 0.25 -7.13
N VAL A 53 1.82 0.76 -6.80
CA VAL A 53 1.48 1.36 -5.50
C VAL A 53 0.10 0.87 -5.02
N TYR A 54 -0.31 1.21 -3.80
CA TYR A 54 -1.66 0.87 -3.33
C TYR A 54 -2.71 1.84 -3.90
N GLU A 55 -3.96 1.39 -3.96
CA GLU A 55 -5.10 2.23 -4.38
C GLU A 55 -5.23 3.50 -3.52
N THR A 56 -4.94 3.38 -2.21
CA THR A 56 -4.95 4.51 -1.27
C THR A 56 -3.91 5.58 -1.63
N ASP A 57 -2.74 5.18 -2.13
CA ASP A 57 -1.68 6.10 -2.55
C ASP A 57 -2.11 6.92 -3.78
N VAL A 58 -2.76 6.28 -4.75
CA VAL A 58 -3.34 6.95 -5.93
C VAL A 58 -4.42 7.94 -5.50
N ARG A 59 -5.30 7.56 -4.58
CA ARG A 59 -6.35 8.47 -4.06
C ARG A 59 -5.76 9.70 -3.38
N VAL A 60 -4.67 9.54 -2.63
CA VAL A 60 -3.95 10.65 -1.97
C VAL A 60 -3.19 11.51 -2.99
N ALA A 61 -2.69 10.92 -4.06
CA ALA A 61 -2.05 11.63 -5.16
C ALA A 61 -3.04 12.54 -5.91
N GLY A 62 -4.30 12.12 -6.03
CA GLY A 62 -5.33 12.85 -6.77
C GLY A 62 -4.92 13.03 -8.23
N ASP A 63 -5.14 14.22 -8.78
CA ASP A 63 -4.87 14.50 -10.21
C ASP A 63 -3.37 14.55 -10.58
N ARG A 64 -2.46 14.31 -9.62
CA ARG A 64 -1.02 14.28 -9.89
C ARG A 64 -0.58 13.01 -10.61
N VAL A 65 -1.38 11.94 -10.54
CA VAL A 65 -1.10 10.67 -11.21
C VAL A 65 -2.38 10.07 -11.79
N GLU A 66 -2.24 9.22 -12.79
CA GLU A 66 -3.34 8.40 -13.30
C GLU A 66 -3.25 6.99 -12.67
N GLY A 67 -4.35 6.55 -12.04
CA GLY A 67 -4.45 5.20 -11.49
C GLY A 67 -4.90 4.19 -12.54
N VAL A 68 -4.12 3.13 -12.75
CA VAL A 68 -4.50 1.98 -13.58
C VAL A 68 -4.70 0.76 -12.66
N PRO A 69 -5.94 0.24 -12.51
CA PRO A 69 -6.18 -0.91 -11.66
C PRO A 69 -5.55 -2.18 -12.23
N LEU A 70 -5.00 -3.01 -11.35
CA LEU A 70 -4.60 -4.38 -11.71
C LEU A 70 -5.85 -5.25 -11.92
N PRO A 71 -5.85 -6.18 -12.88
CA PRO A 71 -6.92 -7.18 -13.04
C PRO A 71 -7.14 -7.97 -11.75
N ASP A 72 -8.39 -8.30 -11.44
CA ASP A 72 -8.77 -8.98 -10.19
C ASP A 72 -8.05 -10.32 -10.00
N GLU A 73 -7.67 -11.00 -11.10
CA GLU A 73 -6.98 -12.29 -11.06
C GLU A 73 -5.53 -12.22 -10.58
N VAL A 74 -4.93 -11.02 -10.58
CA VAL A 74 -3.54 -10.78 -10.19
C VAL A 74 -3.42 -9.71 -9.10
N ASN A 75 -4.57 -9.25 -8.57
CA ASN A 75 -4.62 -8.17 -7.60
C ASN A 75 -4.38 -8.72 -6.19
N VAL A 76 -3.32 -8.25 -5.55
CA VAL A 76 -2.87 -8.75 -4.25
C VAL A 76 -3.32 -7.80 -3.15
N THR A 77 -4.01 -8.34 -2.14
CA THR A 77 -4.41 -7.59 -0.94
C THR A 77 -3.34 -7.64 0.14
N THR A 78 -3.14 -6.53 0.85
CA THR A 78 -2.23 -6.45 2.01
C THR A 78 -3.02 -6.11 3.27
N ASP A 79 -2.95 -6.99 4.27
CA ASP A 79 -3.64 -6.79 5.54
C ASP A 79 -2.88 -5.81 6.44
N CYS A 80 -3.59 -4.80 6.94
CA CYS A 80 -3.08 -3.85 7.91
C CYS A 80 -3.57 -4.23 9.31
N VAL A 81 -2.68 -4.83 10.12
CA VAL A 81 -3.01 -5.29 11.47
C VAL A 81 -2.61 -4.24 12.51
N VAL A 82 -3.51 -3.99 13.47
CA VAL A 82 -3.23 -3.16 14.65
C VAL A 82 -3.24 -4.04 15.89
N ALA A 83 -2.17 -3.98 16.68
CA ALA A 83 -2.00 -4.80 17.87
C ALA A 83 -1.41 -3.99 19.05
N PRO A 84 -1.94 -4.14 20.27
CA PRO A 84 -1.37 -3.51 21.45
C PRO A 84 0.01 -4.13 21.79
N LEU A 85 0.97 -3.27 22.15
CA LEU A 85 2.31 -3.72 22.54
C LEU A 85 2.30 -4.34 23.95
N ALA A 86 2.88 -5.53 24.10
CA ALA A 86 2.99 -6.23 25.38
C ALA A 86 3.73 -5.41 26.47
N GLY A 87 4.70 -4.58 26.06
CA GLY A 87 5.47 -3.69 26.95
C GLY A 87 4.88 -2.29 27.13
N SER A 88 3.61 -2.06 26.78
CA SER A 88 2.99 -0.74 26.89
C SER A 88 3.01 -0.23 28.34
N ALA A 89 3.43 1.02 28.54
CA ALA A 89 3.30 1.72 29.82
C ALA A 89 1.83 2.04 30.18
N SER A 90 0.90 1.81 29.26
CA SER A 90 -0.54 1.97 29.46
C SER A 90 -1.31 0.85 28.77
N PRO A 91 -1.32 -0.39 29.32
CA PRO A 91 -1.92 -1.55 28.66
C PRO A 91 -3.41 -1.38 28.38
N ALA A 92 -4.17 -0.82 29.33
CA ALA A 92 -5.59 -0.58 29.17
C ALA A 92 -5.91 0.40 28.04
N LEU A 93 -5.11 1.47 27.90
CA LEU A 93 -5.27 2.44 26.82
C LEU A 93 -4.88 1.85 25.47
N ALA A 94 -3.81 1.04 25.43
CA ALA A 94 -3.40 0.36 24.20
C ALA A 94 -4.47 -0.62 23.70
N ALA A 95 -5.07 -1.38 24.61
CA ALA A 95 -6.20 -2.26 24.29
C ALA A 95 -7.42 -1.47 23.81
N ALA A 96 -7.82 -0.42 24.54
CA ALA A 96 -8.95 0.43 24.16
C ALA A 96 -8.76 1.09 22.79
N PHE A 97 -7.54 1.49 22.45
CA PHE A 97 -7.23 2.05 21.13
C PHE A 97 -7.33 0.99 20.03
N ALA A 98 -6.80 -0.22 20.25
CA ALA A 98 -6.92 -1.31 19.28
C ALA A 98 -8.40 -1.68 19.04
N ASP A 99 -9.21 -1.73 20.10
CA ASP A 99 -10.66 -1.96 20.01
C ASP A 99 -11.36 -0.84 19.24
N TYR A 100 -11.00 0.42 19.50
CA TYR A 100 -11.54 1.57 18.76
C TYR A 100 -11.20 1.48 17.26
N VAL A 101 -9.96 1.15 16.91
CA VAL A 101 -9.51 1.00 15.51
C VAL A 101 -10.25 -0.14 14.79
N ALA A 102 -10.64 -1.18 15.51
CA ALA A 102 -11.45 -2.29 14.98
C ALA A 102 -12.96 -1.97 14.89
N GLY A 103 -13.42 -0.88 15.51
CA GLY A 103 -14.82 -0.47 15.59
C GLY A 103 -15.35 0.25 14.34
N ASP A 104 -16.66 0.47 14.31
CA ASP A 104 -17.37 1.04 13.15
C ASP A 104 -16.95 2.49 12.84
N ASP A 105 -16.67 3.30 13.87
CA ASP A 105 -16.21 4.70 13.69
C ASP A 105 -14.89 4.75 12.92
N ALA A 106 -13.92 3.91 13.31
CA ALA A 106 -12.64 3.83 12.62
C ALA A 106 -12.80 3.24 11.22
N ARG A 107 -13.67 2.24 11.05
CA ARG A 107 -13.96 1.64 9.73
C ARG A 107 -14.46 2.68 8.73
N ALA A 108 -15.33 3.60 9.14
CA ALA A 108 -15.82 4.67 8.28
C ALA A 108 -14.66 5.60 7.82
N VAL A 109 -13.73 5.91 8.71
CA VAL A 109 -12.53 6.71 8.39
C VAL A 109 -11.63 5.98 7.39
N PHE A 110 -11.37 4.69 7.61
CA PHE A 110 -10.56 3.86 6.72
C PHE A 110 -11.18 3.73 5.32
N GLN A 111 -12.49 3.49 5.24
CA GLN A 111 -13.21 3.43 3.96
C GLN A 111 -13.16 4.74 3.19
N ALA A 112 -13.31 5.88 3.88
CA ALA A 112 -13.18 7.20 3.26
C ALA A 112 -11.75 7.43 2.71
N ALA A 113 -10.74 6.88 3.37
CA ALA A 113 -9.35 6.90 2.90
C ALA A 113 -9.04 5.87 1.80
N GLY A 114 -9.98 4.99 1.45
CA GLY A 114 -9.82 3.97 0.39
C GLY A 114 -9.35 2.60 0.87
N PHE A 115 -9.30 2.35 2.18
CA PHE A 115 -9.08 1.01 2.72
C PHE A 115 -10.37 0.18 2.62
N ARG A 116 -10.21 -1.12 2.40
CA ARG A 116 -11.32 -2.08 2.44
C ARG A 116 -11.59 -2.50 3.88
N ALA A 117 -12.85 -2.77 4.20
CA ALA A 117 -13.17 -3.42 5.47
C ALA A 117 -12.64 -4.86 5.43
N PRO A 118 -12.19 -5.41 6.59
CA PRO A 118 -11.99 -6.84 6.73
C PRO A 118 -13.29 -7.62 6.51
#